data_AF-A0A1R1QFM6-F1
#
_entry.id   AF-A0A1R1QFM6-F1
#
_cell.length_a   1.000
_cell.length_b   1.000
_cell.length_c   1.000
_cell.angle_alpha   90.00
_cell.angle_beta   90.00
_cell.angle_gamma   90.00
#
_symmetry.space_group_name_H-M   'P 1'
#
loop_
_entity.id
_entity.type
_entity.pdbx_description
1 polymer ?
#
loop_
_entity_poly.entity_id
_entity_poly.type
_entity_poly.pdbx_seq_one_letter_code
_entity_poly.pdbx_strand_id
1 'polypeptide(L)'
;MKIFKDIVVGFAICHFLFLILLYLNLYRRGAFHEWLDTIPYAFILFSYIPLLALIEYFAFLWMLKKLNVSFLTALLVGVANGAVLYLHSNEMFMGGIAGVSAFFMGLALRWNESRRKTVE
;
A
#
# COMPACT_ATOMS: atom_id res chain seq x y z
N MET A 1 -20.24 -4.32 7.60
CA MET A 1 -19.00 -4.39 8.40
C MET A 1 -17.81 -5.07 7.71
N LYS A 2 -17.99 -6.11 6.85
CA LYS A 2 -16.88 -6.85 6.22
C LYS A 2 -15.94 -5.96 5.37
N ILE A 3 -16.48 -5.13 4.47
CA ILE A 3 -15.70 -4.21 3.61
C ILE A 3 -14.97 -3.15 4.44
N PHE A 4 -15.62 -2.58 5.46
CA PHE A 4 -14.99 -1.60 6.35
C PHE A 4 -13.78 -2.19 7.09
N LYS A 5 -13.87 -3.44 7.55
CA LYS A 5 -12.72 -4.15 8.15
C LYS A 5 -11.58 -4.30 7.14
N ASP A 6 -11.88 -4.63 5.89
CA ASP A 6 -10.86 -4.75 4.84
C ASP A 6 -10.20 -3.40 4.54
N ILE A 7 -10.96 -2.30 4.52
CA ILE A 7 -10.40 -0.94 4.38
C ILE A 7 -9.42 -0.64 5.52
N VAL A 8 -9.81 -0.86 6.77
CA VAL A 8 -8.96 -0.56 7.94
C VAL A 8 -7.69 -1.42 7.94
N VAL A 9 -7.83 -2.72 7.68
CA VAL A 9 -6.69 -3.66 7.63
C VAL A 9 -5.77 -3.32 6.47
N GLY A 10 -6.31 -3.06 5.28
CA GLY A 10 -5.52 -2.70 4.11
C GLY A 10 -4.77 -1.39 4.32
N PHE A 11 -5.45 -0.38 4.86
CA PHE A 11 -4.82 0.89 5.23
C PHE A 11 -3.64 0.66 6.18
N ALA A 12 -3.86 -0.05 7.28
CA ALA A 12 -2.83 -0.31 8.28
C ALA A 12 -1.62 -1.05 7.68
N ILE A 13 -1.86 -2.12 6.91
CA ILE A 13 -0.78 -2.92 6.28
C ILE A 13 0.04 -2.05 5.34
N CYS A 14 -0.61 -1.35 4.42
CA CYS A 14 0.07 -0.51 3.45
C CYS A 14 0.87 0.60 4.15
N HIS A 15 0.26 1.27 5.13
CA HIS A 15 0.84 2.42 5.77
C HIS A 15 2.04 2.05 6.67
N PHE A 16 1.92 0.99 7.48
CA PHE A 16 3.04 0.54 8.31
C PHE A 16 4.21 0.03 7.48
N LEU A 17 3.95 -0.75 6.41
CA LEU A 17 5.02 -1.17 5.50
C LEU A 17 5.70 0.02 4.84
N PHE A 18 4.92 1.01 4.39
CA PHE A 18 5.45 2.22 3.79
C PHE A 18 6.38 2.97 4.74
N LEU A 19 5.94 3.22 5.98
CA LEU A 19 6.74 3.94 6.98
C LEU A 19 7.99 3.17 7.37
N ILE A 20 7.91 1.85 7.57
CA ILE A 20 9.08 1.01 7.89
C ILE A 20 10.12 1.13 6.77
N LEU A 21 9.70 0.98 5.52
CA LEU A 21 10.59 1.05 4.36
C LEU A 21 11.17 2.46 4.17
N LEU A 22 10.36 3.50 4.41
CA LEU A 22 10.81 4.89 4.39
C LEU A 22 11.89 5.14 5.44
N TYR A 23 11.67 4.71 6.69
CA TYR A 23 12.62 4.89 7.79
C TYR A 23 13.91 4.09 7.55
N LEU A 24 13.83 2.87 7.03
CA LEU A 24 15.01 2.11 6.62
C LEU A 24 15.79 2.83 5.51
N ASN A 25 15.12 3.44 4.54
CA ASN A 25 15.78 4.22 3.50
C ASN A 25 16.42 5.51 4.05
N LEU A 26 15.76 6.22 4.96
CA LEU A 26 16.32 7.40 5.63
C LEU A 26 17.55 7.04 6.46
N TYR A 27 17.50 5.94 7.20
CA TYR A 27 18.64 5.40 7.95
C TYR A 27 19.81 5.08 7.02
N ARG A 28 19.55 4.37 5.90
CA ARG A 28 20.57 4.03 4.91
C ARG A 28 21.22 5.26 4.26
N ARG A 29 20.46 6.34 4.05
CA ARG A 29 20.95 7.61 3.47
C ARG A 29 21.65 8.52 4.49
N GLY A 30 21.66 8.17 5.78
CA GLY A 30 22.22 9.01 6.85
C GLY A 30 21.35 10.21 7.23
N ALA A 31 20.15 10.34 6.66
CA ALA A 31 19.22 11.46 6.86
C ALA A 31 18.22 11.23 8.01
N PHE A 32 18.36 10.12 8.75
CA PHE A 32 17.41 9.76 9.80
C PHE A 32 17.36 10.78 10.94
N HIS A 33 18.51 11.33 11.35
CA HIS A 33 18.58 12.31 12.43
C HIS A 33 17.91 13.64 12.07
N GLU A 34 17.99 14.05 10.80
CA GLU A 34 17.34 15.25 10.27
C GLU A 34 15.81 15.13 10.22
N TRP A 35 15.29 13.89 10.25
CA TRP A 35 13.87 13.59 10.18
C TRP A 35 13.22 13.28 11.54
N LEU A 36 13.98 13.25 12.64
CA LEU A 36 13.47 12.87 13.97
C LEU A 36 12.23 13.67 14.40
N ASP A 37 12.26 14.98 14.19
CA ASP A 37 11.16 15.88 14.57
C ASP A 37 9.93 15.71 13.66
N THR A 38 10.13 15.17 12.46
CA THR A 38 9.10 15.00 11.42
C THR A 38 8.48 13.60 11.45
N ILE A 39 9.15 12.61 12.05
CA ILE A 39 8.68 11.21 12.18
C ILE A 39 7.25 11.12 12.77
N PRO A 40 6.90 11.86 13.85
CA PRO A 40 5.54 11.81 14.39
C PRO A 40 4.46 12.25 13.40
N TYR A 41 4.80 13.19 12.51
CA TYR A 41 3.89 13.74 11.52
C TYR A 41 3.87 12.93 10.22
N ALA A 42 4.90 12.13 9.96
CA ALA A 42 5.02 11.30 8.76
C ALA A 42 3.82 10.37 8.58
N PHE A 43 3.27 9.85 9.68
CA PHE A 43 2.05 9.04 9.63
C PHE A 43 0.88 9.83 9.01
N ILE A 44 0.62 11.05 9.47
CA ILE A 44 -0.49 11.84 8.92
C ILE A 44 -0.16 12.25 7.48
N LEU A 45 1.06 12.73 7.24
CA LEU A 45 1.50 13.25 5.95
C LEU A 45 1.42 12.21 4.84
N PHE A 46 1.79 10.96 5.11
CA PHE A 46 1.81 9.89 4.11
C PHE A 46 0.52 9.06 4.06
N SER A 47 -0.50 9.41 4.84
CA SER A 47 -1.79 8.70 4.86
C SER A 47 -2.53 8.70 3.51
N TYR A 48 -2.22 9.64 2.61
CA TYR A 48 -2.85 9.66 1.28
C TYR A 48 -2.39 8.48 0.39
N ILE A 49 -1.19 7.94 0.62
CA ILE A 49 -0.62 6.81 -0.13
C ILE A 49 -1.44 5.53 0.05
N PRO A 50 -1.68 5.03 1.29
CA PRO A 50 -2.52 3.86 1.51
C PRO A 50 -3.99 4.10 1.11
N LEU A 51 -4.49 5.34 1.20
CA LEU A 51 -5.83 5.67 0.69
C LEU A 51 -5.92 5.49 -0.84
N LEU A 52 -4.94 6.02 -1.57
CA LEU A 52 -4.85 5.83 -3.03
C LEU A 52 -4.76 4.34 -3.39
N ALA A 53 -3.91 3.59 -2.68
CA ALA A 53 -3.74 2.15 -2.91
C ALA A 53 -5.05 1.38 -2.71
N LEU A 54 -5.83 1.74 -1.68
CA LEU A 54 -7.14 1.13 -1.44
C LEU A 54 -8.13 1.43 -2.56
N ILE A 55 -8.17 2.67 -3.05
CA ILE A 55 -9.02 3.06 -4.18
C ILE A 55 -8.67 2.26 -5.42
N GLU A 56 -7.37 2.17 -5.75
CA GLU A 56 -6.86 1.37 -6.87
C GLU A 56 -7.22 -0.11 -6.70
N TYR A 57 -7.09 -0.66 -5.48
CA TYR A 57 -7.43 -2.05 -5.19
C TYR A 57 -8.89 -2.36 -5.47
N PHE A 58 -9.81 -1.55 -4.95
CA PHE A 58 -11.24 -1.80 -5.18
C PHE A 58 -11.64 -1.55 -6.64
N ALA A 59 -11.03 -0.57 -7.31
CA ALA A 59 -11.24 -0.32 -8.72
C ALA A 59 -10.80 -1.52 -9.58
N PHE A 60 -9.57 -2.02 -9.37
CA PHE A 60 -9.07 -3.17 -10.11
C PHE A 60 -9.80 -4.46 -9.75
N LEU A 61 -10.19 -4.65 -8.49
CA LEU A 61 -11.00 -5.80 -8.08
C LEU A 61 -12.35 -5.81 -8.81
N TRP A 62 -12.97 -4.64 -8.98
CA TRP A 62 -14.22 -4.49 -9.72
C TRP A 62 -14.01 -4.77 -11.22
N MET A 63 -12.98 -4.19 -11.84
CA MET A 63 -12.66 -4.40 -13.26
C MET A 63 -12.31 -5.85 -13.58
N LEU A 64 -11.57 -6.52 -12.70
CA LEU A 64 -11.05 -7.88 -12.90
C LEU A 64 -11.94 -8.96 -12.29
N LYS A 65 -13.15 -8.60 -11.84
CA LYS A 65 -14.09 -9.51 -11.16
C LYS A 65 -14.34 -10.81 -11.93
N LYS A 66 -14.30 -10.78 -13.27
CA LYS A 66 -14.50 -11.95 -14.15
C LYS A 66 -13.27 -12.85 -14.28
N LEU A 67 -12.07 -12.33 -14.01
CA LEU A 67 -10.82 -13.05 -14.27
C LEU A 67 -10.33 -13.83 -13.04
N ASN A 68 -10.88 -13.57 -11.84
CA ASN A 68 -10.55 -14.25 -10.58
C ASN A 68 -9.03 -14.31 -10.25
N VAL A 69 -8.21 -13.42 -10.81
CA VAL A 69 -6.75 -13.47 -10.67
C VAL A 69 -6.31 -12.62 -9.47
N SER A 70 -6.15 -13.27 -8.32
CA SER A 70 -5.75 -12.65 -7.04
C SER A 70 -4.41 -11.92 -7.11
N PHE A 71 -3.40 -12.57 -7.68
CA PHE A 71 -2.05 -12.03 -7.79
C PHE A 71 -1.99 -10.83 -8.73
N LEU A 72 -2.75 -10.86 -9.83
CA LEU A 72 -2.76 -9.80 -10.82
C LEU A 72 -3.34 -8.50 -10.25
N THR A 73 -4.41 -8.57 -9.46
CA THR A 73 -4.95 -7.37 -8.80
C THR A 73 -3.91 -6.75 -7.87
N ALA A 74 -3.25 -7.54 -7.02
CA ALA A 74 -2.21 -7.03 -6.14
C ALA A 74 -1.03 -6.42 -6.92
N LEU A 75 -0.59 -7.09 -7.98
CA LEU A 75 0.47 -6.61 -8.86
C LEU A 75 0.12 -5.27 -9.52
N LEU A 76 -1.10 -5.15 -10.07
CA LEU A 76 -1.55 -3.93 -10.71
C LEU A 76 -1.68 -2.77 -9.73
N VAL A 77 -2.18 -3.02 -8.52
CA VAL A 77 -2.18 -1.99 -7.45
C VAL A 77 -0.76 -1.55 -7.15
N GLY A 78 0.17 -2.48 -6.93
CA GLY A 78 1.57 -2.13 -6.66
C GLY A 78 2.21 -1.31 -7.78
N VAL A 79 2.01 -1.72 -9.04
CA VAL A 79 2.54 -1.01 -10.21
C VAL A 79 1.91 0.37 -10.37
N ALA A 80 0.58 0.48 -10.27
CA ALA A 80 -0.13 1.74 -10.40
C ALA A 80 0.27 2.72 -9.29
N ASN A 81 0.21 2.30 -8.03
CA ASN A 81 0.55 3.14 -6.90
C ASN A 81 2.00 3.63 -6.97
N GLY A 82 2.92 2.71 -7.27
CA GLY A 82 4.33 3.04 -7.43
C GLY A 82 4.59 3.98 -8.60
N ALA A 83 3.91 3.81 -9.73
CA ALA A 83 4.01 4.71 -10.87
C ALA A 83 3.48 6.10 -10.54
N VAL A 84 2.32 6.22 -9.88
CA VAL A 84 1.74 7.51 -9.49
C VAL A 84 2.67 8.26 -8.55
N LEU A 85 3.23 7.59 -7.54
CA LEU A 85 4.15 8.24 -6.59
C LEU A 85 5.52 8.54 -7.18
N TYR A 86 6.02 7.71 -8.10
CA TYR A 86 7.20 8.06 -8.87
C TYR A 86 6.97 9.35 -9.68
N LEU A 87 5.87 9.43 -10.42
CA LEU A 87 5.55 10.62 -11.22
C LEU A 87 5.32 11.88 -10.36
N HIS A 88 4.73 11.70 -9.17
CA HIS A 88 4.47 12.82 -8.26
C HIS A 88 5.73 13.34 -7.55
N SER A 89 6.59 12.43 -7.07
CA SER A 89 7.78 12.78 -6.27
C SER A 89 9.06 12.93 -7.08
N ASN A 90 9.07 12.44 -8.32
CA ASN A 90 10.26 12.28 -9.16
C ASN A 90 11.38 11.45 -8.49
N GLU A 91 11.03 10.62 -7.51
CA GLU A 91 11.96 9.79 -6.72
C GLU A 91 11.61 8.31 -6.93
N MET A 92 12.49 7.57 -7.59
CA MET A 92 12.30 6.13 -7.85
C MET A 92 12.16 5.34 -6.55
N PHE A 93 12.84 5.74 -5.48
CA PHE A 93 12.73 5.09 -4.17
C PHE A 93 11.34 5.28 -3.55
N MET A 94 10.73 6.46 -3.66
CA MET A 94 9.37 6.70 -3.15
C MET A 94 8.34 5.88 -3.91
N GLY A 95 8.44 5.84 -5.24
CA GLY A 95 7.60 4.96 -6.06
C GLY A 95 7.78 3.48 -5.73
N GLY A 96 9.02 3.02 -5.52
CA GLY A 96 9.32 1.64 -5.15
C GLY A 96 8.74 1.24 -3.79
N ILE A 97 8.93 2.08 -2.76
CA ILE A 97 8.40 1.83 -1.41
C ILE A 97 6.86 1.78 -1.43
N ALA A 98 6.23 2.72 -2.14
CA ALA A 98 4.79 2.76 -2.31
C ALA A 98 4.26 1.51 -3.01
N GLY A 99 4.86 1.15 -4.14
CA GLY A 99 4.43 -0.01 -4.92
C GLY A 99 4.57 -1.32 -4.16
N VAL A 100 5.67 -1.53 -3.44
CA VAL A 100 5.86 -2.72 -2.59
C VAL A 100 4.81 -2.75 -1.47
N SER A 101 4.57 -1.63 -0.80
CA SER A 101 3.59 -1.55 0.29
C SER A 101 2.17 -1.84 -0.18
N ALA A 102 1.79 -1.26 -1.32
CA ALA A 102 0.47 -1.43 -1.94
C ALA A 102 0.27 -2.85 -2.50
N PHE A 103 1.34 -3.48 -3.02
CA PHE A 103 1.33 -4.88 -3.44
C PHE A 103 1.04 -5.83 -2.27
N PHE A 104 1.77 -5.69 -1.15
CA PHE A 104 1.56 -6.53 0.04
C PHE A 104 0.18 -6.31 0.67
N MET A 105 -0.32 -5.07 0.68
CA MET A 105 -1.70 -4.78 1.04
C MET A 105 -2.67 -5.58 0.15
N GLY A 106 -2.53 -5.51 -1.17
CA GLY A 106 -3.39 -6.23 -2.11
C GLY A 106 -3.40 -7.74 -1.88
N LEU A 107 -2.24 -8.34 -1.62
CA LEU A 107 -2.12 -9.76 -1.27
C LEU A 107 -2.85 -10.09 0.04
N ALA A 108 -2.66 -9.29 1.09
CA ALA A 108 -3.27 -9.52 2.39
C ALA A 108 -4.79 -9.42 2.35
N LEU A 109 -5.33 -8.41 1.66
CA LEU A 109 -6.77 -8.24 1.49
C LEU A 109 -7.41 -9.41 0.75
N ARG A 110 -6.74 -9.89 -0.31
CA ARG A 110 -7.23 -11.02 -1.07
C ARG A 110 -7.13 -12.34 -0.31
N TRP A 111 -6.07 -12.55 0.46
CA TRP A 111 -5.96 -13.69 1.37
C TRP A 111 -7.13 -13.71 2.36
N ASN A 112 -7.47 -12.56 2.95
CA ASN A 112 -8.57 -12.43 3.89
C ASN A 112 -9.93 -12.73 3.22
N GLU A 113 -10.14 -12.32 1.97
CA GLU A 113 -11.32 -12.70 1.20
C GLU A 113 -11.40 -14.21 0.94
N SER A 114 -10.30 -14.85 0.55
CA SER A 114 -10.28 -16.29 0.25
C SER A 114 -10.59 -17.15 1.48
N ARG A 115 -10.03 -16.81 2.65
CA ARG A 115 -10.29 -17.52 3.92
C ARG A 115 -11.75 -17.44 4.36
N ARG A 116 -12.47 -16.39 3.97
CA ARG A 116 -13.90 -16.24 4.29
C ARG A 116 -14.77 -17.15 3.43
N LYS A 117 -14.45 -17.29 2.14
CA LYS A 117 -15.18 -18.19 1.21
C LYS A 117 -15.04 -19.67 1.52
N THR A 118 -14.03 -20.07 2.30
CA THR A 118 -13.82 -21.47 2.71
C THR A 118 -14.51 -21.85 4.02
N VAL A 119 -15.05 -20.86 4.77
CA VAL A 119 -15.69 -21.07 6.09
C VAL A 119 -17.21 -20.92 6.00
N GLU A 120 -17.72 -20.34 4.91
CA GLU A 120 -19.13 -20.28 4.54
C GLU A 120 -19.49 -21.45 3.61
#